data_AF-A0A4Q4TY44-F1
#
_entry.id   AF-A0A4Q4TY44-F1
#
_cell.length_a   1.000
_cell.length_b   1.000
_cell.length_c   1.000
_cell.angle_alpha   90.00
_cell.angle_beta   90.00
_cell.angle_gamma   90.00
#
_symmetry.space_group_name_H-M   'P 1'
#
loop_
_entity.id
_entity.type
_entity.pdbx_description
1 polymer ?
#
loop_
_entity_poly.entity_id
_entity_poly.type
_entity_poly.pdbx_seq_one_letter_code
_entity_poly.pdbx_strand_id
1 'polypeptide(L)'
;MHSFDTQAWANEIYARNLMAFGDVDRIEIHLRAHIATTYRTTACLYMLLIAPGLQSYMRRRAQSRAAGDDHLPTLLNTEDYAATTLKLLSFVPAESPLFKYTTWPVFMTGVETALPERRAWVVGRMQAMLDLCPWGMLTAAMETLTEIWQLRDTAKAASEGGDCVASGDAPDTEQSPKMNWLVRLRGLKIDCLIV
;
A
#
# COMPACT_ATOMS: atom_id res chain seq x y z
N MET A 1 -3.18 -11.98 -19.97
CA MET A 1 -3.66 -12.04 -18.57
C MET A 1 -4.64 -10.88 -18.41
N HIS A 2 -5.95 -11.15 -18.40
CA HIS A 2 -6.96 -10.09 -18.26
C HIS A 2 -6.86 -9.47 -16.86
N SER A 3 -6.90 -8.14 -16.75
CA SER A 3 -6.93 -7.44 -15.48
C SER A 3 -8.17 -7.85 -14.69
N PHE A 4 -8.03 -8.10 -13.39
CA PHE A 4 -9.17 -8.41 -12.53
C PHE A 4 -10.17 -7.25 -12.54
N ASP A 5 -11.36 -7.50 -13.09
CA ASP A 5 -12.47 -6.56 -13.17
C ASP A 5 -13.31 -6.65 -11.88
N THR A 6 -13.12 -5.65 -11.02
CA THR A 6 -13.76 -5.56 -9.71
C THR A 6 -15.26 -5.30 -9.81
N GLN A 7 -15.72 -4.66 -10.88
CA GLN A 7 -17.14 -4.36 -11.11
C GLN A 7 -17.86 -5.59 -11.64
N ALA A 8 -17.27 -6.29 -12.62
CA ALA A 8 -17.83 -7.56 -13.09
C ALA A 8 -17.93 -8.57 -11.95
N TRP A 9 -16.88 -8.69 -11.13
CA TRP A 9 -16.89 -9.55 -9.93
C TRP A 9 -18.01 -9.16 -8.94
N ALA A 10 -18.17 -7.88 -8.62
CA ALA A 10 -19.20 -7.43 -7.69
C ALA A 10 -20.63 -7.69 -8.21
N ASN A 11 -20.84 -7.48 -9.52
CA ASN A 11 -22.12 -7.76 -10.17
C ASN A 11 -22.46 -9.26 -10.16
N GLU A 12 -21.46 -10.12 -10.37
CA GLU A 12 -21.64 -11.58 -10.26
C GLU A 12 -22.04 -12.00 -8.84
N ILE A 13 -21.38 -11.45 -7.82
CA ILE A 13 -21.72 -11.70 -6.41
C ILE A 13 -23.12 -11.20 -6.07
N TYR A 14 -23.51 -10.02 -6.55
CA TYR A 14 -24.86 -9.49 -6.37
C TYR A 14 -25.91 -10.44 -6.99
N ALA A 15 -25.72 -10.85 -8.24
CA ALA A 15 -26.66 -11.75 -8.92
C ALA A 15 -26.83 -13.08 -8.16
N ARG A 16 -25.74 -13.67 -7.67
CA ARG A 16 -25.77 -14.90 -6.86
C ARG A 16 -26.49 -14.71 -5.53
N ASN A 17 -26.19 -13.63 -4.80
CA ASN A 17 -26.84 -13.36 -3.51
C ASN A 17 -28.32 -13.05 -3.69
N LEU A 18 -28.71 -12.36 -4.76
CA LEU A 18 -30.11 -12.08 -5.07
C LEU A 18 -30.89 -13.36 -5.33
N MET A 19 -30.30 -14.31 -6.05
CA MET A 19 -30.91 -15.63 -6.28
C MET A 19 -31.05 -16.45 -4.98
N ALA A 20 -30.07 -16.36 -4.08
CA ALA A 20 -30.04 -17.15 -2.85
C ALA A 20 -30.89 -16.59 -1.71
N PHE A 21 -30.94 -15.27 -1.55
CA PHE A 21 -31.51 -14.60 -0.37
C PHE A 21 -32.70 -13.70 -0.69
N GLY A 22 -33.02 -13.46 -1.97
CA GLY A 22 -34.20 -12.71 -2.41
C GLY A 22 -34.13 -11.19 -2.25
N ASP A 23 -33.32 -10.69 -1.31
CA ASP A 23 -33.03 -9.26 -1.12
C ASP A 23 -31.53 -9.07 -0.83
N VAL A 24 -30.94 -8.02 -1.41
CA VAL A 24 -29.51 -7.68 -1.27
C VAL A 24 -29.37 -6.18 -1.23
N ASP A 25 -28.72 -5.68 -0.17
CA ASP A 25 -28.40 -4.27 -0.05
C ASP A 25 -27.41 -3.83 -1.16
N ARG A 26 -27.88 -2.94 -2.04
CA ARG A 26 -27.07 -2.37 -3.11
C ARG A 26 -25.90 -1.58 -2.58
N ILE A 27 -26.02 -0.92 -1.43
CA ILE A 27 -24.94 -0.14 -0.82
C ILE A 27 -23.79 -1.07 -0.44
N GLU A 28 -24.10 -2.23 0.14
CA GLU A 28 -23.12 -3.24 0.50
C GLU A 28 -22.33 -3.74 -0.73
N ILE A 29 -22.99 -4.00 -1.86
CA ILE A 29 -22.31 -4.45 -3.10
C ILE A 29 -21.36 -3.38 -3.63
N HIS A 30 -21.75 -2.11 -3.63
CA HIS A 30 -20.87 -1.02 -4.06
C HIS A 30 -19.64 -0.93 -3.16
N LEU A 31 -19.83 -1.06 -1.84
CA LEU A 31 -18.71 -1.09 -0.89
C LEU A 31 -17.79 -2.30 -1.13
N ARG A 32 -18.33 -3.47 -1.44
CA ARG A 32 -17.51 -4.66 -1.80
C ARG A 32 -16.70 -4.44 -3.06
N ALA A 33 -17.29 -3.89 -4.12
CA ALA A 33 -16.58 -3.54 -5.36
C ALA A 33 -15.44 -2.53 -5.08
N HIS A 34 -15.73 -1.58 -4.20
CA HIS A 34 -14.78 -0.56 -3.78
C HIS A 34 -13.61 -1.12 -2.97
N ILE A 35 -13.89 -2.03 -2.04
CA ILE A 35 -12.88 -2.78 -1.28
C ILE A 35 -12.03 -3.62 -2.23
N ALA A 36 -12.63 -4.35 -3.18
CA ALA A 36 -11.88 -5.12 -4.17
C ALA A 36 -10.91 -4.24 -4.99
N THR A 37 -11.36 -3.04 -5.38
CA THR A 37 -10.52 -2.04 -6.07
C THR A 37 -9.39 -1.52 -5.17
N THR A 38 -9.67 -1.33 -3.89
CA THR A 38 -8.69 -0.96 -2.86
C THR A 38 -7.62 -2.04 -2.73
N TYR A 39 -8.01 -3.30 -2.61
CA TYR A 39 -7.08 -4.44 -2.53
C TYR A 39 -6.23 -4.59 -3.78
N ARG A 40 -6.80 -4.42 -4.97
CA ARG A 40 -6.04 -4.46 -6.23
C ARG A 40 -4.93 -3.41 -6.24
N THR A 41 -5.26 -2.17 -5.87
CA THR A 41 -4.30 -1.06 -5.78
C THR A 41 -3.24 -1.32 -4.70
N THR A 42 -3.67 -1.84 -3.55
CA THR A 42 -2.78 -2.19 -2.43
C THR A 42 -1.82 -3.33 -2.79
N ALA A 43 -2.29 -4.34 -3.51
CA ALA A 43 -1.45 -5.44 -3.96
C ALA A 43 -0.37 -4.96 -4.93
N CYS A 44 -0.70 -4.02 -5.83
CA CYS A 44 0.29 -3.34 -6.67
C CYS A 44 1.34 -2.60 -5.82
N LEU A 45 0.91 -1.84 -4.81
CA LEU A 45 1.82 -1.18 -3.86
C LEU A 45 2.74 -2.21 -3.19
N TYR A 46 2.17 -3.27 -2.61
CA TYR A 46 2.92 -4.32 -1.92
C TYR A 46 3.99 -4.95 -2.82
N MET A 47 3.63 -5.33 -4.06
CA MET A 47 4.57 -5.89 -5.03
C MET A 47 5.78 -4.99 -5.28
N LEU A 48 5.57 -3.68 -5.37
CA LEU A 48 6.64 -2.72 -5.57
C LEU A 48 7.53 -2.54 -4.34
N LEU A 49 6.93 -2.62 -3.14
CA LEU A 49 7.68 -2.55 -1.88
C LEU A 49 8.57 -3.79 -1.67
N ILE A 50 8.08 -4.98 -2.03
CA ILE A 50 8.86 -6.22 -1.85
C ILE A 50 9.87 -6.47 -2.98
N ALA A 51 9.65 -5.89 -4.16
CA ALA A 51 10.53 -6.02 -5.32
C ALA A 51 10.94 -4.65 -5.89
N PRO A 52 11.87 -3.93 -5.25
CA PRO A 52 12.22 -2.56 -5.64
C PRO A 52 12.86 -2.45 -7.03
N GLY A 53 13.48 -3.54 -7.53
CA GLY A 53 13.97 -3.62 -8.91
C GLY A 53 12.87 -3.76 -9.98
N LEU A 54 11.62 -4.03 -9.59
CA LEU A 54 10.51 -4.27 -10.51
C LEU A 54 10.17 -3.02 -11.32
N GLN A 55 10.19 -1.83 -10.72
CA GLN A 55 9.92 -0.58 -11.45
C GLN A 55 10.97 -0.34 -12.54
N SER A 56 12.24 -0.45 -12.20
CA SER A 56 13.35 -0.25 -13.14
C SER A 56 13.33 -1.31 -14.25
N TYR A 57 13.02 -2.55 -13.92
CA TYR A 57 12.82 -3.63 -14.89
C TYR A 57 11.68 -3.32 -15.87
N MET A 58 10.51 -2.93 -15.35
CA MET A 58 9.34 -2.63 -16.19
C MET A 58 9.54 -1.38 -17.04
N ARG A 59 10.18 -0.34 -16.52
CA ARG A 59 10.54 0.87 -17.28
C ARG A 59 11.45 0.53 -18.45
N ARG A 60 12.53 -0.25 -18.22
CA ARG A 60 13.41 -0.72 -19.30
C ARG A 60 12.67 -1.55 -20.32
N ARG A 61 11.80 -2.46 -19.87
CA ARG A 61 10.99 -3.29 -20.76
C ARG A 61 10.06 -2.46 -21.65
N ALA A 62 9.40 -1.44 -21.08
CA ALA A 62 8.54 -0.53 -21.83
C ALA A 62 9.34 0.28 -22.87
N GLN A 63 10.52 0.79 -22.52
CA GLN A 63 11.40 1.54 -23.42
C GLN A 63 11.99 0.69 -24.55
N SER A 64 12.19 -0.61 -24.33
CA SER A 64 12.76 -1.54 -25.31
C SER A 64 11.79 -2.05 -26.38
N ARG A 65 10.48 -1.73 -26.27
CA ARG A 65 9.47 -2.18 -27.25
C ARG A 65 9.22 -1.11 -28.31
N ALA A 66 9.14 -1.54 -29.56
CA ALA A 66 8.66 -0.71 -30.68
C ALA A 66 7.22 -0.24 -30.42
N ALA A 67 6.90 0.96 -30.89
CA ALA A 67 5.70 1.76 -30.62
C ALA A 67 4.33 1.16 -31.04
N GLY A 68 4.19 -0.16 -31.18
CA GLY A 68 3.02 -0.84 -31.72
C GLY A 68 2.34 -1.88 -30.83
N ASP A 69 2.78 -2.09 -29.59
CA ASP A 69 2.17 -3.06 -28.67
C ASP A 69 1.57 -2.36 -27.43
N ASP A 70 0.34 -1.86 -27.59
CA ASP A 70 -0.35 -0.85 -26.76
C ASP A 70 -1.02 -1.43 -25.48
N HIS A 71 -0.49 -2.54 -24.95
CA HIS A 71 -1.17 -3.34 -23.93
C HIS A 71 -0.42 -3.50 -22.60
N LEU A 72 0.70 -2.79 -22.40
CA LEU A 72 1.38 -2.83 -21.10
C LEU A 72 0.84 -1.71 -20.20
N PRO A 73 0.23 -2.03 -19.04
CA PRO A 73 -0.27 -1.01 -18.13
C PRO A 73 0.87 -0.09 -17.66
N THR A 74 0.66 1.23 -17.69
CA THR A 74 1.56 2.18 -17.04
C THR A 74 1.56 1.91 -15.53
N LEU A 75 2.69 1.42 -15.02
CA LEU A 75 2.85 1.15 -13.60
C LEU A 75 3.17 2.45 -12.87
N LEU A 76 2.34 2.80 -11.88
CA LEU A 76 2.55 3.96 -11.03
C LEU A 76 3.70 3.73 -10.05
N ASN A 77 4.28 4.81 -9.51
CA ASN A 77 5.26 4.65 -8.43
C ASN A 77 4.57 4.25 -7.10
N THR A 78 5.35 3.92 -6.07
CA THR A 78 4.80 3.48 -4.77
C THR A 78 3.97 4.56 -4.09
N GLU A 79 4.40 5.82 -4.17
CA GLU A 79 3.71 6.95 -3.57
C GLU A 79 2.34 7.20 -4.22
N ASP A 80 2.25 7.12 -5.54
CA ASP A 80 1.01 7.26 -6.29
C ASP A 80 0.01 6.14 -5.96
N TYR A 81 0.49 4.89 -5.85
CA TYR A 81 -0.36 3.78 -5.40
C TYR A 81 -0.81 3.95 -3.95
N ALA A 82 0.05 4.44 -3.06
CA ALA A 82 -0.32 4.73 -1.67
C ALA A 82 -1.35 5.87 -1.59
N ALA A 83 -1.18 6.95 -2.35
CA ALA A 83 -2.14 8.06 -2.42
C ALA A 83 -3.49 7.61 -2.99
N THR A 84 -3.48 6.78 -4.04
CA THR A 84 -4.69 6.18 -4.63
C THR A 84 -5.38 5.27 -3.62
N THR A 85 -4.62 4.42 -2.91
CA THR A 85 -5.17 3.52 -1.88
C THR A 85 -5.77 4.33 -0.74
N LEU A 86 -5.11 5.39 -0.26
CA LEU A 86 -5.64 6.29 0.76
C LEU A 86 -6.96 6.94 0.32
N LYS A 87 -7.04 7.43 -0.92
CA LYS A 87 -8.26 7.99 -1.48
C LYS A 87 -9.37 6.95 -1.53
N LEU A 88 -9.11 5.75 -2.03
CA LEU A 88 -10.09 4.66 -2.05
C LEU A 88 -10.56 4.35 -0.63
N LEU A 89 -9.65 4.16 0.31
CA LEU A 89 -9.98 3.92 1.70
C LEU A 89 -10.88 5.01 2.29
N SER A 90 -10.70 6.28 1.94
CA SER A 90 -11.50 7.39 2.47
C SER A 90 -13.01 7.22 2.25
N PHE A 91 -13.44 6.49 1.21
CA PHE A 91 -14.84 6.22 0.91
C PHE A 91 -15.46 5.07 1.74
N VAL A 92 -14.69 4.37 2.57
CA VAL A 92 -15.21 3.34 3.48
C VAL A 92 -15.38 3.97 4.87
N PRO A 93 -16.63 4.22 5.32
CA PRO A 93 -16.90 4.76 6.66
C PRO A 93 -16.53 3.77 7.77
N ALA A 94 -16.25 4.26 8.97
CA ALA A 94 -15.92 3.42 10.12
C ALA A 94 -17.13 2.58 10.59
N GLU A 95 -18.33 3.08 10.36
CA GLU A 95 -19.62 2.47 10.69
C GLU A 95 -19.98 1.33 9.72
N SER A 96 -19.26 1.22 8.61
CA SER A 96 -19.51 0.17 7.63
C SER A 96 -19.20 -1.20 8.23
N PRO A 97 -20.07 -2.22 8.04
CA PRO A 97 -19.76 -3.59 8.46
C PRO A 97 -18.52 -4.15 7.75
N LEU A 98 -18.12 -3.52 6.64
CA LEU A 98 -16.97 -3.90 5.84
C LEU A 98 -15.68 -3.15 6.22
N PHE A 99 -15.74 -2.21 7.17
CA PHE A 99 -14.59 -1.39 7.57
C PHE A 99 -13.39 -2.23 8.00
N LYS A 100 -13.61 -3.32 8.76
CA LYS A 100 -12.54 -4.25 9.19
C LYS A 100 -11.76 -4.89 8.04
N TYR A 101 -12.35 -5.03 6.86
CA TYR A 101 -11.66 -5.55 5.68
C TYR A 101 -10.69 -4.53 5.08
N THR A 102 -10.63 -3.31 5.60
CA THR A 102 -9.66 -2.30 5.13
C THR A 102 -8.35 -2.31 5.94
N THR A 103 -8.23 -3.18 6.96
CA THR A 103 -7.07 -3.26 7.87
C THR A 103 -5.74 -3.35 7.12
N TRP A 104 -5.60 -4.35 6.25
CA TRP A 104 -4.35 -4.56 5.53
C TRP A 104 -4.04 -3.43 4.54
N PRO A 105 -4.98 -2.95 3.70
CA PRO A 105 -4.77 -1.75 2.91
C PRO A 105 -4.38 -0.49 3.69
N VAL A 106 -4.97 -0.25 4.86
CA VAL A 106 -4.62 0.88 5.74
C VAL A 106 -3.17 0.73 6.22
N PHE A 107 -2.78 -0.48 6.65
CA PHE A 107 -1.39 -0.76 7.03
C PHE A 107 -0.40 -0.54 5.89
N MET A 108 -0.66 -1.10 4.72
CA MET A 108 0.22 -0.95 3.55
C MET A 108 0.37 0.50 3.11
N THR A 109 -0.71 1.29 3.19
CA THR A 109 -0.66 2.74 2.95
C THR A 109 0.23 3.45 3.99
N GLY A 110 0.11 3.04 5.26
CA GLY A 110 0.96 3.52 6.36
C GLY A 110 2.43 3.22 6.16
N VAL A 111 2.74 2.01 5.67
CA VAL A 111 4.12 1.61 5.37
C VAL A 111 4.75 2.58 4.39
N GLU A 112 4.05 2.95 3.31
CA GLU A 112 4.64 3.82 2.29
C GLU A 112 4.62 5.31 2.65
N THR A 113 3.64 5.77 3.43
CA THR A 113 3.45 7.21 3.64
C THR A 113 4.56 7.88 4.48
N ALA A 114 5.00 9.06 4.02
CA ALA A 114 5.99 9.89 4.73
C ALA A 114 5.38 11.15 5.35
N LEU A 115 4.18 11.57 4.93
CA LEU A 115 3.56 12.81 5.37
C LEU A 115 2.94 12.64 6.77
N PRO A 116 3.24 13.52 7.75
CA PRO A 116 2.69 13.41 9.10
C PRO A 116 1.16 13.32 9.15
N GLU A 117 0.46 14.11 8.32
CA GLU A 117 -1.01 14.09 8.25
C GLU A 117 -1.55 12.73 7.80
N ARG A 118 -0.90 12.09 6.82
CA ARG A 118 -1.28 10.76 6.33
C ARG A 118 -0.95 9.67 7.36
N ARG A 119 0.17 9.80 8.08
CA ARG A 119 0.53 8.90 9.19
C ARG A 119 -0.53 8.97 10.30
N ALA A 120 -0.88 10.18 10.73
CA ALA A 120 -1.92 10.41 11.74
C ALA A 120 -3.27 9.83 11.31
N TRP A 121 -3.64 10.03 10.04
CA TRP A 121 -4.86 9.45 9.48
C TRP A 121 -4.84 7.91 9.51
N VAL A 122 -3.72 7.28 9.17
CA VAL A 122 -3.57 5.81 9.22
C VAL A 122 -3.73 5.29 10.65
N VAL A 123 -3.05 5.91 11.62
CA VAL A 123 -3.15 5.54 13.04
C VAL A 123 -4.59 5.70 13.52
N GLY A 124 -5.24 6.83 13.22
CA GLY A 124 -6.64 7.07 13.60
C GLY A 124 -7.59 6.01 13.05
N ARG A 125 -7.35 5.52 11.83
CA ARG A 125 -8.13 4.43 11.25
C ARG A 125 -7.88 3.08 11.90
N MET A 126 -6.63 2.75 12.22
CA MET A 126 -6.32 1.52 12.93
C MET A 126 -6.87 1.52 14.35
N GLN A 127 -6.86 2.67 15.02
CA GLN A 127 -7.50 2.83 16.34
C GLN A 127 -9.01 2.60 16.24
N ALA A 128 -9.68 3.20 15.26
CA ALA A 128 -11.11 2.95 15.03
C ALA A 128 -11.40 1.46 14.75
N MET A 129 -10.50 0.74 14.07
CA MET A 129 -10.63 -0.71 13.87
C MET A 129 -10.46 -1.47 15.18
N LEU A 130 -9.51 -1.07 16.02
CA LEU A 130 -9.25 -1.70 17.31
C LEU A 130 -10.45 -1.55 18.26
N ASP A 131 -11.11 -0.39 18.24
CA ASP A 131 -12.32 -0.12 19.02
C ASP A 131 -13.50 -1.01 18.59
N LEU A 132 -13.60 -1.31 17.29
CA LEU A 132 -14.64 -2.19 16.73
C LEU A 132 -14.33 -3.67 16.92
N CYS A 133 -13.06 -4.04 16.80
CA CYS A 133 -12.57 -5.40 16.81
C CYS A 133 -11.21 -5.40 17.53
N PRO A 134 -11.13 -5.82 18.81
CA PRO A 134 -9.90 -5.78 19.60
C PRO A 134 -8.93 -6.90 19.19
N TRP A 135 -8.51 -6.88 17.93
CA TRP A 135 -7.54 -7.80 17.37
C TRP A 135 -6.16 -7.41 17.88
N GLY A 136 -5.52 -8.30 18.64
CA GLY A 136 -4.20 -8.04 19.23
C GLY A 136 -3.12 -7.64 18.21
N MET A 137 -3.30 -7.99 16.93
CA MET A 137 -2.38 -7.59 15.86
C MET A 137 -2.41 -6.09 15.53
N LEU A 138 -3.49 -5.36 15.84
CA LEU A 138 -3.63 -3.95 15.45
C LEU A 138 -2.69 -3.05 16.24
N THR A 139 -2.51 -3.33 17.54
CA THR A 139 -1.54 -2.62 18.38
C THR A 139 -0.11 -2.81 17.85
N ALA A 140 0.28 -4.07 17.62
CA ALA A 140 1.60 -4.40 17.06
C ALA A 140 1.80 -3.79 15.67
N ALA A 141 0.75 -3.71 14.85
CA ALA A 141 0.81 -3.08 13.53
C ALA A 141 1.06 -1.56 13.62
N MET A 142 0.39 -0.85 14.54
CA MET A 142 0.62 0.58 14.77
C MET A 142 2.02 0.87 15.33
N GLU A 143 2.51 0.03 16.25
CA GLU A 143 3.89 0.09 16.76
C GLU A 143 4.89 -0.10 15.62
N THR A 144 4.68 -1.13 14.79
CA THR A 144 5.53 -1.41 13.61
C THR A 144 5.57 -0.22 12.65
N LEU A 145 4.43 0.42 12.37
CA LEU A 145 4.40 1.63 11.53
C LEU A 145 5.21 2.77 12.14
N THR A 146 5.12 2.96 13.45
CA THR A 146 5.88 3.99 14.17
C THR A 146 7.39 3.75 14.04
N GLU A 147 7.85 2.51 14.23
CA GLU A 147 9.25 2.12 14.03
C GLU A 147 9.71 2.34 12.59
N ILE A 148 8.90 1.95 11.60
CA ILE A 148 9.19 2.20 10.17
C ILE A 148 9.41 3.69 9.91
N TRP A 149 8.54 4.54 10.46
CA TRP A 149 8.61 5.98 10.29
C TRP A 149 9.85 6.57 10.95
N GLN A 150 10.20 6.17 12.17
CA GLN A 150 11.41 6.62 12.86
C GLN A 150 12.67 6.22 12.09
N LEU A 151 12.74 4.98 11.58
CA LEU A 151 13.87 4.52 10.76
C LEU A 151 14.04 5.35 9.47
N ARG A 152 12.93 5.74 8.84
CA ARG A 152 12.95 6.58 7.63
C ARG A 152 13.35 8.03 7.96
N ASP A 153 12.81 8.59 9.03
CA ASP A 153 13.07 9.98 9.43
C ASP A 153 14.52 10.15 9.89
N THR A 154 15.09 9.19 10.62
CA THR A 154 16.51 9.17 11.00
C THR A 154 17.45 9.02 9.80
N ALA A 155 17.12 8.15 8.84
CA ALA A 155 17.89 8.01 7.60
C ALA A 155 17.88 9.29 6.76
N LYS A 156 16.74 9.99 6.71
CA LYS A 156 16.61 11.28 6.03
C LYS A 156 17.44 12.37 6.71
N ALA A 157 17.36 12.49 8.04
CA ALA A 157 18.15 13.46 8.80
C ALA A 157 19.67 13.23 8.64
N ALA A 158 20.12 11.97 8.60
CA ALA A 158 21.52 11.63 8.34
C ALA A 158 22.00 12.05 6.94
N SER A 159 21.12 12.00 5.93
CA SER A 159 21.44 12.46 4.57
C SER A 159 21.47 13.99 4.43
N GLU A 160 20.70 14.71 5.24
CA GLU A 160 20.62 16.19 5.20
C GLU A 160 21.67 16.87 6.09
N GLY A 161 22.21 16.16 7.09
CA GLY A 161 23.26 16.66 8.00
C GLY A 161 24.71 16.42 7.56
N GLY A 162 24.93 15.95 6.32
CA GLY A 162 26.24 15.53 5.78
C GLY A 162 27.08 16.62 5.08
N ASP A 163 26.65 17.89 5.09
CA ASP A 163 27.42 18.99 4.50
C ASP A 163 28.48 19.52 5.48
N CYS A 164 29.55 18.75 5.69
CA CYS A 164 30.86 19.30 6.03
C CYS A 164 32.03 18.34 5.70
N VAL A 165 32.64 18.60 4.53
CA VAL A 165 34.01 18.27 4.07
C VAL A 165 34.39 16.79 3.87
N ALA A 166 34.52 16.38 2.60
CA ALA A 166 35.67 15.61 2.10
C ALA A 166 35.72 15.62 0.56
N SER A 167 36.83 16.13 0.01
CA SER A 167 37.23 15.94 -1.38
C SER A 167 37.67 14.48 -1.63
N GLY A 168 37.31 13.88 -2.77
CA GLY A 168 37.97 12.69 -3.31
C GLY A 168 37.05 11.66 -3.99
N ASP A 169 37.23 11.53 -5.30
CA ASP A 169 36.73 10.54 -6.30
C ASP A 169 35.95 9.27 -5.88
N ALA A 170 34.76 9.11 -6.52
CA ALA A 170 34.07 7.91 -7.07
C ALA A 170 33.90 6.60 -6.23
N PRO A 171 32.94 5.68 -6.55
CA PRO A 171 32.01 5.62 -7.69
C PRO A 171 30.52 5.59 -7.31
N ASP A 172 29.69 5.85 -8.31
CA ASP A 172 28.22 5.78 -8.29
C ASP A 172 27.69 4.47 -7.71
N THR A 173 27.23 4.53 -6.46
CA THR A 173 26.25 3.59 -5.94
C THR A 173 25.08 4.40 -5.42
N GLU A 174 24.18 4.81 -6.32
CA GLU A 174 22.86 5.33 -5.96
C GLU A 174 22.02 4.21 -5.31
N GLN A 175 22.43 3.72 -4.14
CA GLN A 175 21.52 3.05 -3.23
C GLN A 175 20.65 4.13 -2.63
N SER A 176 19.51 4.36 -3.29
CA SER A 176 18.49 5.29 -2.81
C SER A 176 18.23 5.05 -1.32
N PRO A 177 18.20 6.09 -0.47
CA PRO A 177 17.92 5.95 0.97
C PRO A 177 16.60 5.23 1.25
N LYS A 178 15.68 5.17 0.28
CA LYS A 178 14.46 4.35 0.31
C LYS A 178 14.72 2.84 0.43
N MET A 179 15.85 2.30 -0.02
CA MET A 179 16.13 0.86 0.06
C MET A 179 16.72 0.43 1.40
N ASN A 180 17.42 1.32 2.10
CA ASN A 180 18.19 0.96 3.30
C ASN A 180 17.27 0.62 4.50
N TRP A 181 16.17 1.35 4.68
CA TRP A 181 15.24 1.10 5.80
C TRP A 181 14.47 -0.22 5.66
N LEU A 182 14.12 -0.66 4.43
CA LEU A 182 13.47 -1.97 4.20
C LEU A 182 14.39 -3.14 4.57
N VAL A 183 15.68 -3.02 4.25
CA VAL A 183 16.69 -4.02 4.61
C VAL A 183 16.88 -4.06 6.12
N ARG A 184 16.93 -2.90 6.78
CA ARG A 184 16.93 -2.80 8.26
C ARG A 184 15.69 -3.44 8.88
N LEU A 185 14.51 -3.21 8.31
CA LEU A 185 13.25 -3.80 8.76
C LEU A 185 13.27 -5.33 8.67
N ARG A 186 13.79 -5.90 7.56
CA ARG A 186 13.96 -7.35 7.42
C ARG A 186 14.90 -7.95 8.48
N GLY A 187 15.86 -7.16 8.97
CA GLY A 187 16.75 -7.54 10.08
C GLY A 187 16.07 -7.59 11.45
N LEU A 188 14.90 -6.95 11.62
CA LEU A 188 14.21 -6.83 12.92
C LEU A 188 13.36 -8.05 13.30
N LYS A 189 13.39 -9.16 12.55
CA LYS A 189 12.56 -10.37 12.80
C LYS A 189 11.08 -10.03 13.08
N ILE A 190 10.54 -9.07 12.35
CA ILE A 190 9.13 -8.67 12.46
C ILE A 190 8.32 -9.68 11.64
N ASP A 191 7.75 -10.68 12.32
CA ASP A 191 7.00 -11.80 11.72
C ASP A 191 5.65 -11.38 11.09
N CYS A 192 5.28 -10.10 11.12
CA CYS A 192 3.95 -9.63 10.73
C CYS A 192 3.78 -9.31 9.22
N LEU A 193 4.80 -9.50 8.39
CA LEU A 193 4.81 -8.99 7.01
C LEU A 193 4.54 -10.04 5.92
N ILE A 194 4.17 -11.27 6.30
CA ILE A 194 3.81 -12.31 5.33
C ILE A 194 2.57 -13.06 5.83
N VAL A 195 1.44 -12.82 5.16
CA VAL A 195 0.38 -13.82 4.99
C VAL A 195 0.41 -14.23 3.52
#